data_AF-A0A7W1B3H9-F1
#
_entry.id   AF-A0A7W1B3H9-F1
#
_cell.length_a   1.000
_cell.length_b   1.000
_cell.length_c   1.000
_cell.angle_alpha   90.00
_cell.angle_beta   90.00
_cell.angle_gamma   90.00
#
_symmetry.space_group_name_H-M   'P 1'
#
loop_
_entity.id
_entity.type
_entity.pdbx_description
1 polymer ?
#
loop_
_entity_poly.entity_id
_entity_poly.type
_entity_poly.pdbx_seq_one_letter_code
_entity_poly.pdbx_strand_id
1 'polypeptide(L)'
;SDDAARSAKAQKVPVYTIAYGTEDGYIEVSGRREPVPVDRAELARVSRISGGEAYTATSAGELKDVYRDIGSSVGKEKVDQEVTSRYAGFGLGFAIMAALGMISLGARWP
;
A
#
# COMPACT_ATOMS: atom_id res chain seq x y z
N SER A 1 -13.65 -3.02 -24.77
CA SER A 1 -12.90 -2.82 -23.52
C SER A 1 -13.82 -2.46 -22.35
N ASP A 2 -14.74 -1.52 -22.57
CA ASP A 2 -15.60 -0.94 -21.54
C ASP A 2 -16.47 -1.93 -20.76
N ASP A 3 -16.97 -3.00 -21.39
CA ASP A 3 -17.83 -3.97 -20.71
C ASP A 3 -17.06 -4.78 -19.65
N ALA A 4 -15.79 -5.10 -19.92
CA ALA A 4 -14.92 -5.75 -18.94
C ALA A 4 -14.63 -4.83 -17.76
N ALA A 5 -14.38 -3.54 -18.02
CA ALA A 5 -14.16 -2.54 -16.97
C ALA A 5 -15.41 -2.32 -16.10
N ARG A 6 -16.61 -2.32 -16.71
CA ARG A 6 -17.89 -2.23 -15.99
C ARG A 6 -18.14 -3.46 -15.11
N SER A 7 -17.83 -4.65 -15.62
CA SER A 7 -17.91 -5.88 -14.85
C SER A 7 -16.98 -5.88 -13.64
N ALA A 8 -15.72 -5.44 -13.82
CA ALA A 8 -14.77 -5.29 -12.74
C ALA A 8 -15.28 -4.35 -11.64
N LYS A 9 -15.85 -3.20 -12.03
CA LYS A 9 -16.50 -2.27 -11.07
C LYS A 9 -17.67 -2.91 -10.33
N ALA A 10 -18.51 -3.68 -11.00
CA ALA A 10 -19.63 -4.39 -10.37
C ALA A 10 -19.15 -5.40 -9.30
N GLN A 11 -17.99 -6.01 -9.53
CA GLN A 11 -17.34 -6.92 -8.59
C GLN A 11 -16.47 -6.20 -7.54
N LYS A 12 -16.46 -4.85 -7.56
CA LYS A 12 -15.62 -4.01 -6.69
C LYS A 12 -14.11 -4.32 -6.85
N VAL A 13 -13.69 -4.70 -8.05
CA VAL A 13 -12.29 -4.94 -8.42
C VAL A 13 -11.78 -3.72 -9.20
N PRO A 14 -10.99 -2.82 -8.58
CA PRO A 14 -10.41 -1.68 -9.29
C PRO A 14 -9.32 -2.17 -10.27
N VAL A 15 -9.34 -1.65 -11.50
CA VAL A 15 -8.33 -1.96 -12.53
C VAL A 15 -7.40 -0.75 -12.68
N TYR A 16 -6.13 -0.98 -12.40
CA TYR A 16 -5.06 0.01 -12.57
C TYR A 16 -4.33 -0.26 -13.88
N THR A 17 -4.10 0.78 -14.67
CA THR A 17 -3.46 0.66 -15.99
C THR A 17 -2.14 1.41 -16.00
N ILE A 18 -1.09 0.80 -16.53
CA ILE A 18 0.22 1.44 -16.68
C ILE A 18 0.56 1.48 -18.17
N ALA A 19 0.60 2.68 -18.75
CA ALA A 19 1.04 2.89 -20.12
C ALA A 19 2.57 2.93 -20.16
N TYR A 20 3.20 1.85 -20.63
CA TYR A 20 4.65 1.73 -20.82
C TYR A 20 4.99 1.70 -22.31
N GLY A 21 5.69 2.73 -22.79
CA GLY A 21 6.04 2.91 -24.19
C GLY A 21 6.25 4.37 -24.55
N THR A 22 6.91 4.61 -25.69
CA THR A 22 7.15 5.92 -26.30
C THR A 22 6.15 6.15 -27.43
N GLU A 23 5.79 7.40 -27.73
CA GLU A 23 4.90 7.72 -28.87
C GLU A 23 5.44 7.18 -30.20
N ASP A 24 6.76 7.17 -30.37
CA ASP A 24 7.42 6.67 -31.58
C ASP A 24 7.87 5.20 -31.48
N GLY A 25 7.26 4.41 -30.59
CA GLY A 25 7.60 2.99 -30.42
C GLY A 25 7.33 2.18 -31.69
N TYR A 26 8.31 1.40 -32.15
CA TYR A 26 8.16 0.48 -33.27
C TYR A 26 8.70 -0.91 -32.91
N ILE A 27 8.11 -1.94 -33.49
CA ILE A 27 8.66 -3.29 -33.48
C ILE A 27 9.08 -3.68 -34.89
N GLU A 28 10.09 -4.53 -35.00
CA GLU A 28 10.53 -5.05 -36.29
C GLU A 28 9.93 -6.44 -36.49
N VAL A 29 8.95 -6.54 -37.39
CA VAL A 29 8.33 -7.82 -37.76
C VAL A 29 8.73 -8.13 -39.19
N SER A 30 9.47 -9.21 -39.36
CA SER A 30 9.90 -9.68 -40.69
C SER A 30 10.66 -8.62 -41.51
N GLY A 31 11.50 -7.81 -40.86
CA GLY A 31 12.31 -6.77 -41.51
C GLY A 31 11.56 -5.49 -41.87
N ARG A 32 10.29 -5.33 -41.43
CA ARG A 32 9.54 -4.08 -41.53
C ARG A 32 9.31 -3.49 -40.15
N ARG A 33 9.51 -2.18 -40.03
CA ARG A 33 9.14 -1.40 -38.85
C ARG A 33 7.62 -1.21 -38.84
N GLU A 34 6.98 -1.77 -37.81
CA GLU A 34 5.57 -1.56 -37.53
C GLU A 34 5.44 -0.62 -36.32
N PRO A 35 4.79 0.55 -36.45
CA PRO A 35 4.58 1.45 -35.33
C PRO A 35 3.56 0.86 -34.35
N VAL A 36 3.91 0.82 -33.07
CA VAL A 36 3.04 0.32 -31.99
C VAL A 36 2.99 1.38 -30.88
N PRO A 37 2.38 2.55 -31.15
CA PRO A 37 2.20 3.57 -30.14
C PRO A 37 1.25 3.08 -29.03
N VAL A 38 1.52 3.48 -27.79
CA VAL A 38 0.65 3.17 -26.66
C VAL A 38 -0.55 4.12 -26.61
N ASP A 39 -1.78 3.58 -26.61
CA ASP A 39 -3.00 4.38 -26.46
C ASP A 39 -3.30 4.67 -24.99
N ARG A 40 -2.80 5.81 -24.52
CA ARG A 40 -3.01 6.28 -23.14
C ARG A 40 -4.47 6.64 -22.88
N ALA A 41 -5.20 7.12 -23.89
CA ALA A 41 -6.57 7.59 -23.71
C ALA A 41 -7.53 6.43 -23.46
N GLU A 42 -7.34 5.32 -24.17
CA GLU A 42 -8.12 4.10 -23.96
C GLU A 42 -7.83 3.47 -22.59
N LEU A 43 -6.55 3.38 -22.20
CA LEU A 43 -6.17 2.87 -20.88
C LEU A 43 -6.74 3.71 -19.74
N ALA A 44 -6.73 5.04 -19.89
CA ALA A 44 -7.33 5.95 -18.91
C ALA A 44 -8.85 5.83 -18.81
N ARG A 45 -9.51 5.42 -19.89
CA ARG A 45 -10.96 5.18 -19.91
C ARG A 45 -11.29 3.90 -19.14
N VAL A 46 -10.55 2.83 -19.37
CA VAL A 46 -10.73 1.52 -18.72
C VAL A 46 -10.56 1.61 -17.20
N SER A 47 -9.46 2.23 -16.73
CA SER A 47 -9.20 2.37 -15.29
C SER A 47 -10.30 3.18 -14.60
N ARG A 48 -10.69 4.33 -15.18
CA ARG A 48 -11.78 5.17 -14.66
C ARG A 48 -13.13 4.45 -14.57
N ILE A 49 -13.47 3.64 -15.58
CA ILE A 49 -14.71 2.86 -15.57
C ILE A 49 -14.67 1.83 -14.44
N SER A 50 -13.54 1.16 -14.22
CA SER A 50 -13.39 0.16 -13.16
C SER A 50 -13.29 0.76 -11.74
N GLY A 51 -12.97 2.05 -11.62
CA GLY A 51 -12.71 2.72 -10.34
C GLY A 51 -11.24 2.67 -9.88
N GLY A 52 -10.31 2.32 -10.77
CA GLY A 52 -8.87 2.46 -10.55
C GLY A 52 -8.29 3.72 -11.20
N GLU A 53 -6.97 3.84 -11.18
CA GLU A 53 -6.23 4.99 -11.73
C GLU A 53 -5.39 4.61 -12.95
N ALA A 54 -5.15 5.61 -13.79
CA ALA A 54 -4.31 5.50 -14.98
C ALA A 54 -2.95 6.10 -14.70
N TYR A 55 -1.89 5.30 -14.88
CA TYR A 55 -0.53 5.76 -14.73
C TYR A 55 0.18 5.74 -16.06
N THR A 56 1.00 6.76 -16.28
CA THR A 56 1.94 6.85 -17.39
C THR A 56 3.30 6.73 -16.77
N ALA A 57 4.06 5.71 -17.15
CA ALA A 57 5.45 5.59 -16.72
C ALA A 57 6.34 5.99 -17.89
N THR A 58 6.84 7.23 -17.87
CA THR A 58 7.86 7.67 -18.84
C THR A 58 9.27 7.20 -18.40
N SER A 59 9.43 6.84 -17.11
CA SER A 59 10.66 6.27 -16.55
C SER A 59 10.39 5.33 -15.37
N ALA A 60 11.35 4.44 -15.05
CA ALA A 60 11.26 3.43 -13.99
C ALA A 60 11.01 4.00 -12.57
N GLY A 61 11.27 5.29 -12.33
CA GLY A 61 11.05 5.94 -11.02
C GLY A 61 9.58 6.16 -10.69
N GLU A 62 8.76 6.49 -11.69
CA GLU A 62 7.33 6.78 -11.54
C GLU A 62 6.52 5.51 -11.23
N LEU A 63 7.01 4.33 -11.67
CA LEU A 63 6.47 3.03 -11.26
C LEU A 63 6.56 2.78 -9.75
N LYS A 64 7.58 3.33 -9.07
CA LYS A 64 7.82 3.08 -7.65
C LYS A 64 6.81 3.80 -6.75
N ASP A 65 6.33 4.96 -7.20
CA ASP A 65 5.29 5.73 -6.52
C ASP A 65 3.92 5.05 -6.66
N VAL A 66 3.61 4.51 -7.85
CA VAL A 66 2.38 3.71 -8.10
C VAL A 66 2.33 2.45 -7.22
N TYR A 67 3.44 1.72 -7.13
CA TYR A 67 3.52 0.55 -6.27
C TYR A 67 3.46 0.89 -4.77
N ARG A 68 3.94 2.09 -4.37
CA ARG A 68 3.84 2.56 -2.98
C ARG A 68 2.38 2.85 -2.60
N ASP A 69 1.60 3.46 -3.49
CA ASP A 69 0.19 3.76 -3.21
C ASP A 69 -0.66 2.48 -3.17
N ILE A 70 -0.43 1.53 -4.08
CA ILE A 70 -1.11 0.22 -4.09
C ILE A 70 -0.74 -0.61 -2.85
N GLY A 71 0.55 -0.66 -2.47
CA GLY A 71 1.01 -1.45 -1.33
C GLY A 71 0.40 -1.05 0.02
N SER A 72 -0.04 0.21 0.17
CA SER A 72 -0.66 0.69 1.42
C SER A 72 -2.14 0.30 1.58
N SER A 73 -2.83 -0.02 0.48
CA SER A 73 -4.27 -0.33 0.47
C SER A 73 -4.59 -1.83 0.48
N VAL A 74 -3.64 -2.73 0.20
CA VAL A 74 -3.93 -4.18 0.07
C VAL A 74 -4.00 -4.93 1.41
N GLY A 75 -3.68 -4.31 2.55
CA GLY A 75 -4.09 -4.90 3.84
C GLY A 75 -3.41 -4.31 5.06
N LYS A 76 -4.17 -3.56 5.86
CA LYS A 76 -3.87 -3.41 7.29
C LYS A 76 -4.58 -4.54 8.02
N GLU A 77 -3.84 -5.57 8.39
CA GLU A 77 -4.35 -6.62 9.25
C GLU A 77 -4.36 -6.11 10.71
N LYS A 78 -5.52 -6.20 11.37
CA LYS A 78 -5.58 -5.97 12.82
C LYS A 78 -4.96 -7.19 13.49
N VAL A 79 -3.69 -7.07 13.86
CA VAL A 79 -3.03 -8.08 14.67
C VAL A 79 -3.36 -7.78 16.14
N ASP A 80 -3.98 -8.73 16.81
CA ASP A 80 -4.11 -8.68 18.27
C ASP A 80 -2.72 -8.72 18.87
N GLN A 81 -2.26 -7.57 19.38
CA GLN A 81 -1.02 -7.52 20.13
C GLN A 81 -1.29 -7.84 21.59
N GLU A 82 -0.51 -8.75 22.14
CA GLU A 82 -0.56 -9.07 23.56
C GLU A 82 -0.17 -7.85 24.40
N VAL A 83 -1.17 -7.20 24.99
CA VAL A 83 -0.97 -6.09 25.93
C VAL A 83 -0.50 -6.56 27.31
N THR A 84 -0.43 -7.87 27.54
CA THR A 84 -0.02 -8.50 28.82
C THR A 84 1.32 -7.97 29.30
N SER A 85 2.31 -7.83 28.40
CA SER A 85 3.65 -7.30 28.74
C SER A 85 3.60 -5.86 29.25
N ARG A 86 2.67 -5.05 28.73
CA ARG A 86 2.51 -3.64 29.14
C ARG A 86 1.90 -3.54 30.53
N TYR A 87 0.88 -4.34 30.82
CA TYR A 87 0.28 -4.43 32.17
C TYR A 87 1.23 -5.06 33.19
N ALA A 88 2.01 -6.07 32.81
CA ALA A 88 3.07 -6.63 33.64
C ALA A 88 4.14 -5.59 34.00
N GLY A 89 4.53 -4.75 33.03
CA GLY A 89 5.44 -3.62 33.27
C GLY A 89 4.89 -2.60 34.27
N PHE A 90 3.61 -2.22 34.15
CA PHE A 90 2.96 -1.35 35.13
C PHE A 90 2.90 -1.99 36.52
N GLY A 91 2.54 -3.27 36.61
CA GLY A 91 2.50 -4.01 37.87
C GLY A 91 3.85 -4.07 38.57
N LEU A 92 4.93 -4.34 37.81
CA LEU A 92 6.30 -4.31 38.33
C LEU A 92 6.69 -2.92 38.84
N GLY A 93 6.32 -1.85 38.11
CA GLY A 93 6.55 -0.47 38.53
C GLY A 93 5.88 -0.15 39.86
N PHE A 94 4.61 -0.53 40.03
CA PHE A 94 3.90 -0.36 41.30
C PHE A 94 4.51 -1.19 42.44
N ALA A 95 4.95 -2.41 42.18
CA ALA A 95 5.61 -3.25 43.18
C ALA A 95 6.93 -2.64 43.68
N ILE A 96 7.74 -2.09 42.77
CA ILE A 96 8.98 -1.38 43.12
C ILE A 96 8.66 -0.13 43.96
N MET A 97 7.67 0.66 43.55
CA MET A 97 7.24 1.85 44.32
C MET A 97 6.74 1.48 45.71
N ALA A 98 5.97 0.40 45.84
CA ALA A 98 5.48 -0.09 47.12
C ALA A 98 6.62 -0.59 48.01
N ALA A 99 7.60 -1.30 47.45
CA ALA A 99 8.78 -1.76 48.18
C ALA A 99 9.64 -0.58 48.66
N LEU A 100 9.87 0.43 47.82
CA LEU A 100 10.57 1.65 48.20
C LEU A 100 9.79 2.44 49.27
N GLY A 101 8.46 2.50 49.15
CA GLY A 101 7.59 3.10 50.15
C GLY A 101 7.66 2.36 51.50
N MET A 102 7.66 1.03 51.48
CA MET A 102 7.83 0.20 52.68
C MET A 102 9.20 0.38 53.31
N ILE A 103 10.28 0.41 52.53
CA ILE A 103 11.63 0.67 53.02
C ILE A 103 11.72 2.08 53.61
N SER A 104 11.10 3.09 52.96
CA SER A 104 11.05 4.47 53.47
C SER A 104 10.25 4.59 54.77
N LEU A 105 9.17 3.83 54.94
CA LEU A 105 8.41 3.77 56.18
C LEU A 105 9.13 2.98 57.29
N GLY A 106 9.81 1.88 56.93
CA GLY A 106 10.54 1.03 57.86
C GLY A 106 11.87 1.65 58.33
N ALA A 107 12.49 2.49 57.51
CA ALA A 107 13.70 3.24 57.88
C ALA A 107 13.42 4.47 58.76
N ARG A 108 12.14 4.77 59.07
CA ARG A 108 11.74 5.87 59.96
C ARG A 108 11.06 5.39 61.24
N TRP A 109 11.72 4.51 62.01
CA TRP A 109 11.56 4.47 63.47
C TRP A 109 12.51 3.44 64.12
N PRO A 110 13.14 3.77 65.26
CA PRO A 110 14.26 4.71 65.46
C PRO A 110 15.63 4.17 64.99
#